data_AF-A0A968QA21-F1
#
_entry.id   AF-A0A968QA21-F1
#
_cell.length_a   1.000
_cell.length_b   1.000
_cell.length_c   1.000
_cell.angle_alpha   90.00
_cell.angle_beta   90.00
_cell.angle_gamma   90.00
#
_symmetry.space_group_name_H-M   'P 1'
#
loop_
_entity.id
_entity.type
_entity.pdbx_description
1 polymer ?
#
loop_
_entity_poly.entity_id
_entity_poly.type
_entity_poly.pdbx_seq_one_letter_code
_entity_poly.pdbx_strand_id
1 'polypeptide(L)'
;MAFLVPMPAAQAQTPVLDLCPQATWTRGFNIGEFIPINPSQYWQSEVMTATPLRRSYGYEGEVVSTLSAGARLTIRGEVWDAGCNQWMAVEINGSRQFVHGHALRKL
;
A
#
# COMPACT_ATOMS: atom_id res chain seq x y z
N MET A 1 -41.78 -27.22 17.78
CA MET A 1 -40.74 -26.37 18.38
C MET A 1 -39.74 -26.05 17.30
N ALA A 2 -39.80 -24.84 16.73
CA ALA A 2 -38.92 -24.42 15.64
C ALA A 2 -37.72 -23.66 16.23
N PHE A 3 -36.51 -24.18 16.04
CA PHE A 3 -35.28 -23.50 16.45
C PHE A 3 -34.97 -22.39 15.45
N LEU A 4 -35.18 -21.14 15.86
CA LEU A 4 -34.61 -19.97 15.19
C LEU A 4 -33.11 -19.96 15.51
N VAL A 5 -32.29 -20.32 14.53
CA VAL A 5 -30.84 -20.13 14.60
C VAL A 5 -30.57 -18.63 14.41
N PRO A 6 -29.93 -17.91 15.35
CA PRO A 6 -29.52 -16.54 15.11
C PRO A 6 -28.39 -16.54 14.08
N MET A 7 -28.65 -15.96 12.91
CA MET A 7 -27.62 -15.62 11.93
C MET A 7 -26.56 -14.74 12.61
N PRO A 8 -25.25 -14.99 12.41
CA PRO A 8 -24.25 -14.04 12.86
C PRO A 8 -24.47 -12.74 12.10
N ALA A 9 -24.53 -11.63 12.83
CA ALA A 9 -24.57 -10.29 12.25
C ALA A 9 -23.43 -10.19 11.23
N ALA A 10 -23.79 -10.07 9.96
CA ALA A 10 -22.86 -9.68 8.92
C ALA A 10 -22.17 -8.43 9.45
N GLN A 11 -20.86 -8.53 9.71
CA GLN A 11 -20.06 -7.44 10.21
C GLN A 11 -20.27 -6.30 9.23
N ALA A 12 -20.99 -5.27 9.68
CA ALA A 12 -21.20 -4.05 8.92
C ALA A 12 -19.80 -3.53 8.60
N GLN A 13 -19.36 -3.77 7.38
CA GLN A 13 -18.21 -3.09 6.80
C GLN A 13 -18.63 -1.63 6.81
N THR A 14 -18.21 -0.88 7.83
CA THR A 14 -18.38 0.57 7.86
C THR A 14 -17.90 1.05 6.50
N PRO A 15 -18.72 1.76 5.71
CA PRO A 15 -18.26 2.31 4.46
C PRO A 15 -17.08 3.18 4.83
N VAL A 16 -15.88 2.72 4.48
CA VAL A 16 -14.69 3.56 4.57
C VAL A 16 -15.07 4.75 3.70
N LEU A 17 -15.29 5.90 4.34
CA LEU A 17 -15.57 7.13 3.61
C LEU A 17 -14.51 7.18 2.53
N ASP A 18 -14.93 7.21 1.27
CA ASP A 18 -14.04 7.04 0.14
C ASP A 18 -13.23 8.32 -0.04
N LEU A 19 -12.29 8.53 0.88
CA LEU A 19 -11.49 9.74 1.01
C LEU A 19 -10.56 9.89 -0.19
N CYS A 20 -10.34 8.80 -0.93
CA CYS A 20 -9.38 8.67 -2.01
C CYS A 20 -10.05 8.11 -3.28
N PRO A 21 -10.88 8.91 -3.98
CA PRO A 21 -11.58 8.47 -5.20
C PRO A 21 -10.63 8.06 -6.34
N GLN A 22 -9.33 8.34 -6.21
CA GLN A 22 -8.29 7.96 -7.16
C GLN A 22 -7.74 6.55 -6.92
N ALA A 23 -7.93 5.99 -5.73
CA ALA A 23 -7.57 4.61 -5.37
C ALA A 23 -8.74 3.65 -5.60
N THR A 24 -9.98 4.14 -5.49
CA THR A 24 -11.22 3.39 -5.73
C THR A 24 -11.67 3.43 -7.18
N TRP A 25 -10.89 2.85 -8.09
CA TRP A 25 -11.38 2.55 -9.44
C TRP A 25 -12.14 1.23 -9.46
N THR A 26 -13.44 1.28 -9.80
CA THR A 26 -14.38 0.29 -10.44
C THR A 26 -14.34 -1.21 -10.06
N ARG A 27 -13.42 -1.68 -9.21
CA ARG A 27 -13.20 -3.11 -8.88
C ARG A 27 -13.26 -3.42 -7.38
N GLY A 28 -13.57 -2.45 -6.52
CA GLY A 28 -13.77 -2.68 -5.09
C GLY A 28 -12.49 -2.78 -4.26
N PHE A 29 -11.44 -2.04 -4.61
CA PHE A 29 -10.22 -1.93 -3.79
C PHE A 29 -10.50 -1.10 -2.53
N ASN A 30 -9.96 -1.55 -1.39
CA ASN A 30 -10.09 -0.87 -0.10
C ASN A 30 -8.83 -0.07 0.25
N ILE A 31 -9.00 1.02 0.99
CA ILE A 31 -7.86 1.73 1.60
C ILE A 31 -7.09 0.76 2.50
N GLY A 32 -5.76 0.78 2.43
CA GLY A 32 -4.89 -0.18 3.14
C GLY A 32 -4.82 -1.57 2.48
N GLU A 33 -5.51 -1.79 1.36
CA GLU A 33 -5.37 -3.01 0.58
C GLU A 33 -4.04 -2.99 -0.18
N PHE A 34 -3.26 -4.06 0.02
CA PHE A 34 -2.06 -4.26 -0.77
C PHE A 34 -2.46 -4.69 -2.17
N ILE A 35 -2.12 -3.87 -3.16
CA ILE A 35 -2.32 -4.19 -4.57
C ILE A 35 -1.01 -4.76 -5.09
N PRO A 36 -0.86 -6.11 -5.17
CA PRO A 36 0.29 -6.69 -5.83
C PRO A 36 0.26 -6.29 -7.29
N ILE A 37 1.34 -5.67 -7.75
CA ILE A 37 1.56 -5.51 -9.18
C ILE A 37 1.90 -6.91 -9.70
N ASN A 38 1.38 -7.27 -10.88
CA ASN A 38 1.71 -8.55 -11.47
C ASN A 38 3.25 -8.68 -11.58
N PRO A 39 3.87 -9.84 -11.30
CA PRO A 39 5.32 -10.02 -11.45
C PRO A 39 5.88 -9.63 -12.81
N SER A 40 5.06 -9.73 -13.85
CA SER A 40 5.40 -9.27 -15.22
C SER A 40 5.39 -7.75 -15.40
N GLN A 41 4.85 -7.00 -14.43
CA GLN A 41 4.69 -5.55 -14.43
C GLN A 41 5.59 -4.86 -13.40
N TYR A 42 6.45 -5.59 -12.67
CA TYR A 42 7.44 -4.96 -11.80
C TYR A 42 8.30 -3.97 -12.59
N TRP A 43 8.53 -2.79 -12.02
CA TRP A 43 9.36 -1.77 -12.64
C TRP A 43 10.45 -1.28 -11.70
N GLN A 44 11.54 -0.80 -12.30
CA GLN A 44 12.60 -0.14 -11.54
C GLN A 44 12.20 1.32 -11.29
N SER A 45 12.41 1.78 -10.07
CA SER A 45 12.30 3.18 -9.71
C SER A 45 13.58 3.65 -9.05
N GLU A 46 13.88 4.93 -9.24
CA GLU A 46 14.98 5.62 -8.57
C GLU A 46 14.41 6.57 -7.53
N VAL A 47 15.03 6.58 -6.35
CA VAL A 47 14.71 7.50 -5.26
C VAL A 47 15.18 8.89 -5.65
N MET A 48 14.26 9.84 -5.83
CA MET A 48 14.59 11.22 -6.20
C MET A 48 15.12 12.04 -5.03
N THR A 49 14.58 11.82 -3.84
CA THR A 49 14.94 12.53 -2.61
C THR A 49 15.13 11.53 -1.48
N ALA A 50 16.02 11.83 -0.53
CA ALA A 50 16.24 10.97 0.63
C ALA A 50 14.90 10.70 1.33
N THR A 51 14.50 9.43 1.39
CA THR A 51 13.17 9.03 1.86
C THR A 51 13.28 7.89 2.86
N PRO A 52 12.52 7.94 3.96
CA PRO A 52 12.46 6.82 4.89
C PRO A 52 11.81 5.61 4.22
N LEU A 53 12.42 4.45 4.44
CA LEU A 53 11.92 3.15 4.08
C LEU A 53 11.28 2.51 5.31
N ARG A 54 10.00 2.16 5.19
CA ARG A 54 9.18 1.75 6.32
C ARG A 54 8.80 0.29 6.25
N ARG A 55 8.55 -0.33 7.41
CA ARG A 55 8.07 -1.72 7.48
C ARG A 55 6.59 -1.84 7.12
N SER A 56 5.81 -0.80 7.41
CA SER A 56 4.39 -0.69 7.09
C SER A 56 4.11 0.55 6.23
N TYR A 57 3.01 0.52 5.49
CA TYR A 57 2.49 1.68 4.78
C TYR A 57 1.98 2.72 5.80
N GLY A 58 2.19 4.01 5.52
CA GLY A 58 1.76 5.11 6.39
C GLY A 58 2.90 5.88 7.07
N TYR A 59 2.62 7.13 7.44
CA TYR A 59 3.59 8.02 8.09
C TYR A 59 3.91 7.61 9.53
N GLU A 60 2.99 6.92 10.21
CA GLU A 60 3.20 6.29 11.51
C GLU A 60 3.98 4.96 11.45
N GLY A 61 4.26 4.43 10.26
CA GLY A 61 4.96 3.15 10.11
C GLY A 61 6.41 3.17 10.59
N GLU A 62 6.90 2.07 11.16
CA GLU A 62 8.28 1.95 11.65
C GLU A 62 9.29 2.19 10.51
N VAL A 63 10.21 3.14 10.69
CA VAL A 63 11.30 3.40 9.74
C VAL A 63 12.39 2.36 9.95
N VAL A 64 12.59 1.49 8.96
CA VAL A 64 13.63 0.44 9.00
C VAL A 64 14.96 0.99 8.54
N SER A 65 14.94 1.86 7.53
CA SER A 65 16.13 2.48 6.96
C SER A 65 15.76 3.79 6.28
N THR A 66 16.76 4.57 5.87
CA THR A 66 16.56 5.73 5.00
C THR A 66 17.26 5.48 3.67
N LEU A 67 16.51 5.60 2.58
CA LEU A 67 17.04 5.48 1.24
C LEU A 67 17.63 6.80 0.80
N SER A 68 18.87 6.78 0.33
CA SER A 68 19.52 7.94 -0.27
C SER A 68 18.93 8.25 -1.64
N ALA A 69 18.97 9.53 -2.03
CA ALA A 69 18.69 9.92 -3.41
C ALA A 69 19.63 9.18 -4.38
N GLY A 70 19.10 8.74 -5.52
CA GLY A 70 19.79 7.91 -6.51
C GLY A 70 19.71 6.40 -6.25
N ALA A 71 19.18 5.96 -5.10
CA ALA A 71 18.99 4.53 -4.84
C ALA A 71 17.97 3.93 -5.82
N ARG A 72 18.28 2.75 -6.37
CA ARG A 72 17.41 2.03 -7.29
C ARG A 72 16.66 0.92 -6.56
N LEU A 73 15.37 0.81 -6.82
CA LEU A 73 14.46 -0.12 -6.17
C LEU A 73 13.54 -0.76 -7.20
N THR A 74 13.19 -2.03 -6.99
CA THR A 74 12.16 -2.71 -7.78
C THR A 74 10.82 -2.59 -7.07
N ILE A 75 9.86 -1.93 -7.71
CA ILE A 75 8.50 -1.81 -7.18
C ILE A 75 7.71 -3.06 -7.53
N ARG A 76 7.06 -3.63 -6.51
CA ARG A 76 6.31 -4.90 -6.60
C ARG A 76 4.84 -4.78 -6.23
N GLY A 77 4.46 -3.69 -5.57
CA GLY A 77 3.07 -3.40 -5.29
C GLY A 77 2.87 -1.93 -4.98
N GLU A 78 1.62 -1.57 -4.82
CA GLU A 78 1.21 -0.27 -4.33
C GLU A 78 0.16 -0.42 -3.25
N VAL A 79 0.12 0.54 -2.34
CA VAL A 79 -0.85 0.64 -1.26
C VAL A 79 -1.24 2.10 -1.14
N TRP A 80 -2.52 2.36 -0.92
CA TRP A 80 -3.02 3.71 -0.65
C TRP A 80 -3.43 3.80 0.83
N ASP A 81 -2.99 4.86 1.51
CA ASP A 81 -3.42 5.15 2.88
C ASP A 81 -4.69 6.00 2.91
N ALA A 82 -5.26 6.16 4.11
CA ALA A 82 -6.48 6.95 4.31
C ALA A 82 -6.32 8.45 4.03
N GLY A 83 -5.07 8.93 3.92
CA GLY A 83 -4.73 10.29 3.51
C GLY A 83 -4.47 10.41 2.00
N CYS A 84 -4.78 9.37 1.22
CA CYS A 84 -4.58 9.31 -0.23
C CYS A 84 -3.12 9.40 -0.66
N ASN A 85 -2.21 9.01 0.21
CA ASN A 85 -0.81 8.89 -0.13
C ASN A 85 -0.57 7.50 -0.72
N GLN A 86 0.12 7.49 -1.85
CA GLN A 86 0.53 6.28 -2.53
C GLN A 86 1.84 5.78 -1.93
N TRP A 87 1.83 4.54 -1.46
CA TRP A 87 2.98 3.83 -0.91
C TRP A 87 3.39 2.71 -1.86
N MET A 88 4.63 2.74 -2.33
CA MET A 88 5.19 1.70 -3.18
C MET A 88 5.78 0.60 -2.30
N ALA A 89 5.36 -0.63 -2.55
CA ALA A 89 5.92 -1.79 -1.90
C ALA A 89 7.15 -2.26 -2.66
N VAL A 90 8.25 -2.38 -1.92
CA VAL A 90 9.52 -2.93 -2.38
C VAL A 90 9.85 -4.16 -1.55
N GLU A 91 10.59 -5.09 -2.13
CA GLU A 91 11.07 -6.27 -1.41
C GLU A 91 12.59 -6.18 -1.32
N ILE A 92 13.09 -6.08 -0.09
CA ILE A 92 14.52 -6.01 0.21
C ILE A 92 14.84 -7.16 1.17
N ASN A 93 15.78 -8.02 0.78
CA ASN A 93 16.18 -9.19 1.57
C ASN A 93 14.99 -10.09 1.98
N GLY A 94 13.99 -10.25 1.12
CA GLY A 94 12.79 -11.04 1.39
C GLY A 94 11.79 -10.39 2.35
N SER A 95 12.04 -9.16 2.81
CA SER A 95 11.11 -8.37 3.61
C SER A 95 10.40 -7.35 2.73
N ARG A 96 9.07 -7.28 2.85
CA ARG A 96 8.28 -6.24 2.23
C ARG A 96 8.43 -4.95 3.02
N GLN A 97 8.78 -3.88 2.32
CA GLN A 97 8.93 -2.55 2.87
C GLN A 97 8.20 -1.56 1.98
N PHE A 98 7.87 -0.40 2.53
CA PHE A 98 7.05 0.61 1.88
C PHE A 98 7.81 1.91 1.82
N VAL A 99 7.74 2.57 0.67
CA VAL A 99 8.34 3.87 0.42
C VAL A 99 7.30 4.78 -0.21
N HIS A 100 7.37 6.07 0.09
CA HIS A 100 6.42 7.04 -0.41
C HIS A 100 6.58 7.20 -1.93
N GLY A 101 5.48 7.02 -2.69
CA GLY A 101 5.50 7.01 -4.16
C GLY A 101 5.98 8.32 -4.76
N HIS A 102 5.66 9.46 -4.14
CA HIS A 102 6.13 10.78 -4.61
C HIS A 102 7.65 10.96 -4.52
N ALA A 103 8.35 10.15 -3.72
CA ALA A 103 9.82 10.19 -3.62
C ALA A 103 10.50 9.35 -4.71
N LEU A 104 9.73 8.67 -5.57
CA LEU A 104 10.23 7.74 -6.56
C LEU A 104 9.97 8.24 -7.99
N ARG A 105 10.96 8.04 -8.84
CA ARG A 105 10.86 8.22 -10.29
C ARG A 105 10.93 6.86 -10.97
N LYS A 106 9.92 6.54 -11.76
CA LYS A 106 9.97 5.37 -12.65
C LYS A 106 11.07 5.54 -13.70
N LEU A 107 11.87 4.50 -13.88
CA LEU A 107 12.92 4.42 -14.89
C LEU A 107 12.43 3.77 -16.19
#